data_AF-A0A9X2XWX9-F1
#
_entry.id   AF-A0A9X2XWX9-F1
#
_cell.length_a   1.000
_cell.length_b   1.000
_cell.length_c   1.000
_cell.angle_alpha   90.00
_cell.angle_beta   90.00
_cell.angle_gamma   90.00
#
_symmetry.space_group_name_H-M   'P 1'
#
loop_
_entity.id
_entity.type
_entity.pdbx_description
1 polymer ?
#
loop_
_entity_poly.entity_id
_entity_poly.type
_entity_poly.pdbx_seq_one_letter_code
_entity_poly.pdbx_strand_id
1 'polypeptide(L)'
;MANTLKPIKRSASLRPLSREHHDGLLFCWKIRQGIKKEVTPRRMANFCLWAWTNHFASHFKKEEDELLQIVSAHHPMMEKMLEEHEGIQFKIELIQKRPEYEGLERLVRILDLHIRFEERVLFPFIETIASASQLEAIGAHLQDEKGNANEIYHDEFWLEK
;
A
#
# COMPACT_ATOMS: atom_id res chain seq x y z
N MET A 1 9.38 -3.94 -22.83
CA MET A 1 8.27 -4.87 -23.08
C MET A 1 7.17 -4.59 -22.06
N ALA A 2 5.98 -4.21 -22.50
CA ALA A 2 4.85 -3.98 -21.60
C ALA A 2 4.44 -5.33 -21.01
N ASN A 3 4.80 -5.56 -19.75
CA ASN A 3 4.36 -6.73 -19.00
C ASN A 3 2.88 -6.52 -18.65
N THR A 4 1.99 -6.87 -19.58
CA THR A 4 0.54 -6.88 -19.35
C THR A 4 0.22 -8.03 -18.41
N LEU A 5 0.44 -7.78 -17.12
CA LEU A 5 0.17 -8.71 -16.04
C LEU A 5 -1.35 -8.90 -15.97
N LYS A 6 -1.78 -10.14 -16.23
CA LYS A 6 -3.16 -10.60 -16.03
C LYS A 6 -3.64 -10.14 -14.64
N PRO A 7 -4.87 -9.60 -14.50
CA PRO A 7 -5.42 -9.27 -13.19
C PRO A 7 -5.32 -10.49 -12.27
N ILE A 8 -4.63 -10.35 -11.13
CA ILE A 8 -4.48 -11.47 -10.21
C ILE A 8 -5.81 -11.62 -9.47
N LYS A 9 -6.41 -12.81 -9.56
CA LYS A 9 -7.68 -13.11 -8.89
C LYS A 9 -7.38 -13.65 -7.50
N ARG A 10 -7.74 -12.90 -6.46
CA ARG A 10 -7.59 -13.27 -5.06
C ARG A 10 -8.76 -14.09 -4.54
N SER A 11 -8.50 -14.87 -3.49
CA SER A 11 -9.53 -15.47 -2.66
C SER A 11 -10.52 -14.42 -2.14
N ALA A 12 -11.73 -14.86 -1.79
CA ALA A 12 -12.75 -13.97 -1.25
C ALA A 12 -12.28 -13.19 -0.03
N SER A 13 -11.47 -13.83 0.79
CA SER A 13 -10.97 -13.35 2.06
C SER A 13 -9.90 -12.29 1.96
N LEU A 14 -8.95 -12.42 1.03
CA LEU A 14 -7.87 -11.44 0.86
C LEU A 14 -8.23 -10.32 -0.13
N ARG A 15 -9.35 -10.44 -0.86
CA ARG A 15 -9.83 -9.41 -1.79
C ARG A 15 -9.97 -8.01 -1.16
N PRO A 16 -10.40 -7.83 0.10
CA PRO A 16 -10.45 -6.50 0.71
C PRO A 16 -9.08 -5.81 0.76
N LEU A 17 -8.03 -6.50 1.23
CA LEU A 17 -6.66 -5.97 1.25
C LEU A 17 -6.19 -5.62 -0.17
N SER A 18 -6.33 -6.55 -1.11
CA SER A 18 -5.95 -6.30 -2.51
C SER A 18 -6.73 -5.18 -3.21
N ARG A 19 -7.92 -4.79 -2.73
CA ARG A 19 -8.64 -3.64 -3.30
C ARG A 19 -7.96 -2.34 -2.94
N GLU A 20 -7.46 -2.20 -1.71
CA GLU A 20 -6.79 -0.99 -1.24
C GLU A 20 -5.43 -0.79 -1.91
N HIS A 21 -4.79 -1.87 -2.41
CA HIS A 21 -3.64 -1.76 -3.29
C HIS A 21 -3.91 -0.98 -4.59
N HIS A 22 -5.16 -0.94 -5.06
CA HIS A 22 -5.50 -0.07 -6.18
C HIS A 22 -5.26 1.40 -5.84
N ASP A 23 -5.65 1.82 -4.63
CA ASP A 23 -5.48 3.20 -4.15
C ASP A 23 -3.99 3.51 -3.92
N GLY A 24 -3.20 2.56 -3.42
CA GLY A 24 -1.75 2.69 -3.32
C GLY A 24 -1.05 2.85 -4.67
N LEU A 25 -1.48 2.10 -5.69
CA LEU A 25 -0.97 2.26 -7.06
C LEU A 25 -1.43 3.58 -7.69
N LEU A 26 -2.66 4.02 -7.41
CA LEU A 26 -3.17 5.32 -7.84
C LEU A 26 -2.39 6.48 -7.19
N PHE A 27 -2.10 6.38 -5.88
CA PHE A 27 -1.20 7.30 -5.18
C PHE A 27 0.16 7.39 -5.87
N CYS A 28 0.77 6.24 -6.18
CA CYS A 28 2.04 6.17 -6.90
C CYS A 28 1.96 6.87 -8.26
N TRP A 29 0.87 6.68 -9.00
CA TRP A 29 0.63 7.39 -10.26
C TRP A 29 0.48 8.91 -10.07
N LYS A 30 -0.28 9.36 -9.07
CA LYS A 30 -0.49 10.80 -8.78
C LYS A 30 0.83 11.50 -8.48
N ILE A 31 1.68 10.93 -7.62
CA ILE A 31 3.01 11.48 -7.35
C ILE A 31 3.88 11.53 -8.61
N ARG A 32 3.89 10.47 -9.44
CA ARG A 32 4.61 10.48 -10.72
C ARG A 32 4.13 11.58 -11.66
N GLN A 33 2.82 11.89 -11.68
CA GLN A 33 2.30 13.02 -12.45
C GLN A 33 2.79 14.35 -11.89
N GLY A 34 2.74 14.54 -10.58
CA GLY A 34 3.26 15.76 -9.95
C GLY A 34 4.74 16.00 -10.27
N ILE A 35 5.57 14.95 -10.20
CA ILE A 35 6.98 15.03 -10.58
C ILE A 35 7.13 15.44 -12.05
N LYS A 36 6.42 14.77 -12.97
CA LYS A 36 6.46 15.07 -14.41
C LYS A 36 6.04 16.50 -14.74
N LYS A 37 5.12 17.05 -13.94
CA LYS A 37 4.59 18.41 -14.07
C LYS A 37 5.39 19.44 -13.27
N GLU A 38 6.51 19.05 -12.67
CA GLU A 38 7.37 19.90 -11.86
C GLU A 38 6.61 20.60 -10.71
N VAL A 39 5.59 19.92 -10.16
CA VAL A 39 4.87 20.36 -8.97
C VAL A 39 5.85 20.48 -7.81
N THR A 40 5.71 21.53 -6.99
CA THR A 40 6.64 21.73 -5.87
C THR A 40 6.69 20.49 -4.97
N PRO A 41 7.89 20.01 -4.58
CA PRO A 41 8.01 18.84 -3.71
C PRO A 41 7.22 18.94 -2.41
N ARG A 42 7.07 20.16 -1.87
CA ARG A 42 6.29 20.42 -0.66
C ARG A 42 4.79 20.11 -0.85
N ARG A 43 4.20 20.45 -1.99
CA ARG A 43 2.78 20.16 -2.28
C ARG A 43 2.54 18.65 -2.36
N MET A 44 3.41 17.93 -3.06
CA MET A 44 3.36 16.46 -3.09
C MET A 44 3.63 15.82 -1.72
N ALA A 45 4.54 16.37 -0.93
CA ALA A 45 4.78 15.90 0.43
C ALA A 45 3.50 15.97 1.27
N ASN A 46 2.74 17.07 1.22
CA ASN A 46 1.47 17.18 1.94
C ASN A 46 0.49 16.06 1.55
N PHE A 47 0.44 15.70 0.26
CA PHE A 47 -0.34 14.56 -0.21
C PHE A 47 0.18 13.22 0.32
N CYS A 48 1.50 13.00 0.41
CA CYS A 48 2.07 11.81 1.03
C CYS A 48 1.65 11.66 2.50
N LEU A 49 1.69 12.75 3.28
CA LEU A 49 1.25 12.72 4.68
C LEU A 49 -0.25 12.44 4.78
N TRP A 50 -1.07 13.11 3.97
CA TRP A 50 -2.50 12.85 3.95
C TRP A 50 -2.81 11.39 3.60
N ALA A 51 -2.15 10.83 2.59
CA ALA A 51 -2.36 9.44 2.17
C ALA A 51 -1.91 8.45 3.25
N TRP A 52 -0.83 8.75 3.99
CA TRP A 52 -0.40 7.96 5.14
C TRP A 52 -1.48 7.93 6.23
N THR A 53 -1.91 9.11 6.67
CA THR A 53 -2.85 9.25 7.79
C THR A 53 -4.22 8.65 7.49
N ASN A 54 -4.69 8.76 6.23
CA ASN A 54 -6.06 8.35 5.88
C ASN A 54 -6.16 6.96 5.25
N HIS A 55 -5.06 6.40 4.74
CA HIS A 55 -5.08 5.14 4.02
C HIS A 55 -3.98 4.18 4.45
N PHE A 56 -2.70 4.51 4.23
CA PHE A 56 -1.63 3.50 4.36
C PHE A 56 -1.45 2.98 5.78
N ALA A 57 -1.52 3.83 6.80
CA ALA A 57 -1.32 3.40 8.18
C ALA A 57 -2.37 2.36 8.62
N SER A 58 -3.65 2.57 8.27
CA SER A 58 -4.70 1.61 8.59
C SER A 58 -4.62 0.36 7.71
N HIS A 59 -4.26 0.51 6.44
CA HIS A 59 -4.05 -0.60 5.52
C HIS A 59 -2.98 -1.58 6.03
N PHE A 60 -1.78 -1.08 6.31
CA PHE A 60 -0.67 -1.88 6.82
C PHE A 60 -1.01 -2.56 8.14
N LYS A 61 -1.71 -1.85 9.04
CA LYS A 61 -2.13 -2.44 10.31
C LYS A 61 -3.07 -3.63 10.12
N LYS A 62 -4.00 -3.56 9.16
CA LYS A 62 -4.90 -4.69 8.84
C LYS A 62 -4.12 -5.88 8.28
N GLU A 63 -3.16 -5.62 7.41
CA GLU A 63 -2.31 -6.70 6.86
C GLU A 63 -1.51 -7.37 7.97
N GLU A 64 -0.89 -6.60 8.84
CA GLU A 64 -0.18 -7.12 10.01
C GLU A 64 -1.09 -7.95 10.91
N ASP A 65 -2.25 -7.40 11.29
CA ASP A 65 -3.18 -8.05 12.21
C ASP A 65 -3.73 -9.36 11.65
N GLU A 66 -4.08 -9.41 10.37
CA GLU A 66 -4.70 -10.58 9.76
C GLU A 66 -3.66 -11.63 9.34
N LEU A 67 -2.53 -11.22 8.76
CA LEU A 67 -1.56 -12.16 8.21
C LEU A 67 -0.68 -12.79 9.29
N LEU A 68 -0.39 -12.07 10.39
CA LEU A 68 0.36 -12.62 11.53
C LEU A 68 -0.42 -13.68 12.33
N GLN A 69 -1.74 -13.78 12.14
CA GLN A 69 -2.55 -14.88 12.66
C GLN A 69 -2.31 -16.21 11.91
N ILE A 70 -1.77 -16.14 10.69
CA ILE A 70 -1.52 -17.30 9.83
C ILE A 70 -0.05 -17.73 9.91
N VAL A 71 0.86 -16.74 9.86
CA VAL A 71 2.29 -16.97 9.74
C VAL A 71 3.01 -16.22 10.84
N SER A 72 3.98 -16.89 11.46
CA SER A 72 4.84 -16.28 12.48
C SER A 72 5.52 -15.01 11.95
N ALA A 73 5.64 -14.00 12.80
CA ALA A 73 6.39 -12.77 12.53
C ALA A 73 7.86 -13.02 12.15
N HIS A 74 8.44 -14.15 12.57
CA HIS A 74 9.83 -14.53 12.26
C HIS A 74 9.98 -15.26 10.90
N HIS A 75 8.89 -15.45 10.16
CA HIS A 75 8.99 -15.99 8.82
C HIS A 75 9.58 -14.93 7.88
N PRO A 76 10.53 -15.25 7.00
CA PRO A 76 11.23 -14.25 6.18
C PRO A 76 10.32 -13.35 5.34
N MET A 77 9.15 -13.86 4.91
CA MET A 77 8.18 -13.05 4.18
C MET A 77 7.42 -12.06 5.07
N MET A 78 7.15 -12.41 6.33
CA MET A 78 6.51 -11.52 7.29
C MET A 78 7.48 -10.45 7.78
N GLU A 79 8.73 -10.84 8.10
CA GLU A 79 9.80 -9.89 8.43
C GLU A 79 9.98 -8.86 7.32
N LYS A 80 10.04 -9.33 6.06
CA LYS A 80 10.14 -8.43 4.90
C LYS A 80 8.95 -7.46 4.79
N MET A 81 7.71 -7.93 4.97
CA MET A 81 6.52 -7.08 4.91
C MET A 81 6.58 -5.98 6.00
N LEU A 82 6.85 -6.38 7.24
CA LEU A 82 6.99 -5.47 8.39
C LEU A 82 8.11 -4.44 8.18
N GLU A 83 9.29 -4.87 7.75
CA GLU A 83 10.42 -3.98 7.45
C GLU A 83 10.08 -2.99 6.32
N GLU A 84 9.34 -3.43 5.29
CA GLU A 84 8.89 -2.54 4.21
C GLU A 84 7.85 -1.52 4.70
N HIS A 85 6.92 -1.92 5.57
CA HIS A 85 5.95 -0.99 6.19
C HIS A 85 6.66 0.11 6.97
N GLU A 86 7.57 -0.27 7.89
CA GLU A 86 8.37 0.68 8.67
C GLU A 86 9.21 1.58 7.77
N GLY A 87 9.84 1.01 6.74
CA GLY A 87 10.63 1.75 5.77
C GLY A 87 9.82 2.78 4.97
N ILE A 88 8.59 2.44 4.59
CA ILE A 88 7.65 3.34 3.90
C ILE A 88 7.21 4.47 4.83
N GLN A 89 6.83 4.14 6.08
CA GLN A 89 6.48 5.14 7.09
C GLN A 89 7.62 6.15 7.28
N PHE A 90 8.82 5.63 7.58
CA PHE A 90 10.00 6.47 7.81
C PHE A 90 10.32 7.35 6.60
N LYS A 91 10.13 6.83 5.38
CA LYS A 91 10.34 7.61 4.15
C LYS A 91 9.35 8.78 4.06
N ILE A 92 8.08 8.57 4.41
CA ILE A 92 7.06 9.63 4.39
C ILE A 92 7.41 10.71 5.42
N GLU A 93 7.81 10.33 6.64
CA GLU A 93 8.25 11.26 7.67
C GLU A 93 9.48 12.08 7.23
N LEU A 94 10.43 11.45 6.55
CA LEU A 94 11.61 12.13 6.02
C LEU A 94 11.23 13.13 4.91
N ILE A 95 10.32 12.76 4.02
CA ILE A 95 9.81 13.65 2.95
C ILE A 95 9.12 14.89 3.54
N GLN A 96 8.43 14.76 4.68
CA GLN A 96 7.86 15.93 5.37
C GLN A 96 8.91 16.93 5.84
N LYS A 97 10.03 16.42 6.36
CA LYS A 97 11.13 17.25 6.87
C LYS A 97 11.97 17.84 5.73
N ARG A 98 12.19 17.06 4.67
CA ARG A 98 13.02 17.41 3.53
C ARG A 98 12.32 17.03 2.22
N PRO A 99 11.39 17.86 1.73
CA PRO A 99 10.62 17.57 0.53
C PRO A 99 11.50 17.78 -0.71
N GLU A 100 11.87 16.69 -1.37
CA GLU A 100 12.70 16.66 -2.58
C GLU A 100 12.18 15.61 -3.57
N TYR A 101 12.33 15.88 -4.88
CA TYR A 101 11.89 14.96 -5.94
C TYR A 101 12.48 13.55 -5.77
N GLU A 102 13.78 13.45 -5.48
CA GLU A 102 14.45 12.17 -5.29
C GLU A 102 13.86 11.36 -4.12
N GLY A 103 13.41 12.04 -3.05
CA GLY A 103 12.69 11.43 -1.94
C GLY A 103 11.35 10.82 -2.39
N LEU A 104 10.57 11.60 -3.12
CA LEU A 104 9.25 11.22 -3.65
C LEU A 104 9.36 10.06 -4.67
N GLU A 105 10.34 10.11 -5.57
CA GLU A 105 10.61 9.03 -6.54
C GLU A 105 10.95 7.72 -5.84
N ARG A 106 11.76 7.78 -4.78
CA ARG A 106 12.08 6.60 -3.97
C ARG A 106 10.86 6.06 -3.26
N LEU A 107 10.04 6.90 -2.64
CA LEU A 107 8.80 6.47 -1.96
C LEU A 107 7.90 5.69 -2.92
N VAL A 108 7.64 6.26 -4.11
CA VAL A 108 6.80 5.60 -5.10
C VAL A 108 7.39 4.28 -5.58
N ARG A 109 8.72 4.20 -5.71
CA ARG A 109 9.39 2.96 -6.12
C ARG A 109 9.25 1.87 -5.06
N ILE A 110 9.51 2.19 -3.79
CA ILE A 110 9.43 1.19 -2.71
C ILE A 110 7.99 0.72 -2.51
N LEU A 111 7.01 1.62 -2.58
CA LEU A 111 5.59 1.26 -2.43
C LEU A 111 5.10 0.40 -3.61
N ASP A 112 5.49 0.73 -4.85
CA ASP A 112 5.15 -0.09 -6.03
C ASP A 112 5.75 -1.50 -5.93
N LEU A 113 6.99 -1.61 -5.44
CA LEU A 113 7.66 -2.91 -5.23
C LEU A 113 7.02 -3.72 -4.09
N HIS A 114 6.67 -3.06 -2.99
CA HIS A 114 6.00 -3.66 -1.85
C HIS A 114 4.63 -4.24 -2.23
N ILE A 115 3.75 -3.45 -2.85
CA ILE A 115 2.45 -3.92 -3.36
C ILE A 115 2.63 -5.09 -4.33
N ARG A 116 3.66 -5.04 -5.20
CA ARG A 116 3.94 -6.16 -6.11
C ARG A 116 4.38 -7.42 -5.37
N PHE A 117 5.18 -7.29 -4.33
CA PHE A 117 5.62 -8.39 -3.49
C PHE A 117 4.43 -9.03 -2.79
N GLU A 118 3.55 -8.25 -2.19
CA GLU A 118 2.40 -8.78 -1.47
C GLU A 118 1.46 -9.51 -2.40
N GLU A 119 1.10 -8.87 -3.51
CA GLU A 119 0.24 -9.47 -4.51
C GLU A 119 0.90 -10.71 -5.14
N ARG A 120 2.17 -10.69 -5.53
CA ARG A 120 2.73 -11.78 -6.34
C ARG A 120 3.39 -12.88 -5.55
N VAL A 121 3.68 -12.64 -4.27
CA VAL A 121 4.49 -13.54 -3.45
C VAL A 121 3.79 -13.83 -2.13
N LEU A 122 3.51 -12.81 -1.31
CA LEU A 122 2.98 -13.02 0.04
C LEU A 122 1.57 -13.60 0.02
N PHE A 123 0.60 -12.95 -0.63
CA PHE A 123 -0.78 -13.40 -0.61
C PHE A 123 -0.96 -14.79 -1.25
N PRO A 124 -0.34 -15.11 -2.41
CA PRO A 124 -0.35 -16.49 -2.91
C PRO A 124 0.21 -17.50 -1.92
N PHE A 125 1.31 -17.15 -1.23
CA PHE A 125 1.88 -18.03 -0.21
C PHE A 125 0.89 -18.25 0.95
N ILE A 126 0.29 -17.19 1.48
CA ILE A 126 -0.75 -17.28 2.53
C ILE A 126 -1.91 -18.18 2.08
N GLU A 127 -2.40 -18.02 0.85
CA GLU A 127 -3.47 -18.86 0.28
C GLU A 127 -3.09 -20.34 0.20
N THR A 128 -1.79 -20.69 0.12
CA THR A 128 -1.33 -22.08 0.07
C THR A 128 -1.23 -22.76 1.44
N ILE A 129 -1.08 -21.99 2.52
CA ILE A 129 -0.84 -22.54 3.87
C ILE A 129 -2.00 -22.31 4.84
N ALA A 130 -2.83 -21.30 4.59
CA ALA A 130 -3.98 -20.99 5.43
C ALA A 130 -5.06 -22.06 5.26
N SER A 131 -5.67 -22.46 6.38
CA SER A 131 -6.89 -23.28 6.32
C SER A 131 -8.07 -22.47 5.79
N ALA A 132 -9.11 -23.17 5.32
CA ALA A 132 -10.34 -22.50 4.86
C ALA A 132 -10.98 -21.67 5.99
N SER A 133 -11.01 -22.17 7.23
CA SER A 133 -11.59 -21.46 8.37
C SER A 133 -10.78 -20.22 8.76
N GLN A 134 -9.46 -20.27 8.61
CA GLN A 134 -8.58 -19.12 8.82
C GLN A 134 -8.84 -18.02 7.77
N LEU A 135 -8.93 -18.39 6.49
CA LEU A 135 -9.28 -17.44 5.44
C LEU A 135 -10.68 -16.86 5.64
N GLU A 136 -11.68 -17.67 6.02
CA GLU A 136 -13.02 -17.16 6.29
C GLU A 136 -13.04 -16.14 7.44
N ALA A 137 -12.29 -16.39 8.52
CA ALA A 137 -12.17 -15.46 9.64
C ALA A 137 -11.59 -14.11 9.20
N ILE A 138 -10.47 -14.12 8.45
CA ILE A 138 -9.86 -12.90 7.88
C ILE A 138 -10.89 -12.15 7.03
N GLY A 139 -11.59 -12.87 6.15
CA GLY A 139 -12.57 -12.28 5.25
C GLY A 139 -13.77 -11.65 5.97
N ALA A 140 -14.13 -12.14 7.16
CA ALA A 140 -15.19 -11.58 7.99
C ALA A 140 -14.73 -10.30 8.70
N HIS A 141 -13.56 -10.32 9.35
CA HIS A 141 -13.02 -9.14 10.03
C HIS A 141 -12.85 -7.95 9.08
N LEU A 142 -12.28 -8.19 7.89
CA LEU A 142 -12.06 -7.16 6.88
C LEU A 142 -13.34 -6.60 6.24
N GLN A 143 -14.48 -7.29 6.36
CA GLN A 143 -15.77 -6.78 5.86
C GLN A 143 -16.47 -5.87 6.87
N ASP A 144 -16.27 -6.11 8.17
CA ASP A 144 -16.86 -5.30 9.24
C ASP A 144 -16.17 -3.93 9.35
N GLU A 145 -14.89 -3.87 8.98
CA GLU A 145 -14.15 -2.62 8.85
C GLU A 145 -14.53 -1.87 7.56
N LYS A 146 -15.68 -1.18 7.58
CA LYS A 146 -15.99 -0.16 6.57
C LYS A 146 -14.94 0.95 6.62
N GLY A 147 -13.94 0.87 5.74
CA GLY A 147 -12.87 1.86 5.64
C GLY A 147 -13.38 3.29 5.43
N ASN A 148 -12.64 4.26 5.98
CA ASN A 148 -12.81 5.70 5.80
C ASN A 148 -12.54 6.17 4.35
N ALA A 149 -13.07 5.47 3.35
CA ALA A 149 -12.89 5.73 1.93
C ALA A 149 -13.56 7.04 1.43
N ASN A 150 -14.06 7.88 2.33
CA ASN A 150 -14.81 9.09 2.00
C ASN A 150 -14.00 10.38 2.11
N GLU A 151 -12.76 10.33 2.59
CA GLU A 151 -11.91 11.52 2.56
C GLU A 151 -11.30 11.69 1.17
N ILE A 152 -11.61 12.83 0.54
CA ILE A 152 -11.12 13.19 -0.78
C ILE A 152 -9.99 14.20 -0.58
N TYR A 153 -8.82 13.93 -1.14
CA TYR A 153 -7.77 14.93 -1.22
C TYR A 153 -8.12 15.99 -2.26
N HIS A 154 -8.39 17.21 -1.81
CA HIS A 154 -8.91 18.30 -2.65
C HIS A 154 -7.85 18.95 -3.56
N ASP A 155 -6.57 18.80 -3.23
CA ASP A 155 -5.47 19.42 -3.97
C ASP A 155 -4.99 18.53 -5.12
N GLU A 156 -5.70 18.57 -6.26
CA GLU A 156 -5.50 17.68 -7.42
C GLU A 156 -4.30 18.06 -8.31
N PHE A 157 -3.11 18.24 -7.72
CA PHE A 157 -1.88 18.64 -8.41
C PHE A 157 -1.50 17.75 -9.60
N TRP A 158 -2.01 16.52 -9.65
CA TRP A 158 -1.77 15.56 -10.73
C TRP A 158 -2.56 15.86 -12.01
N LEU A 159 -3.58 16.73 -11.98
CA LEU A 159 -4.39 17.11 -13.14
C LEU A 159 -3.97 18.46 -13.76
N GLU A 160 -3.39 19.36 -12.98
CA GLU A 160 -3.04 20.72 -13.42
C GLU A 160 -2.03 20.68 -14.58
N LYS A 161 -2.27 21.48 -15.63
CA LYS A 161 -1.43 21.53 -16.84
C LYS A 161 -0.27 22.50 -16.67
#